data_AF-A0A7V9AII2-F1
#
_entry.id   AF-A0A7V9AII2-F1
#
_cell.length_a   1.000
_cell.length_b   1.000
_cell.length_c   1.000
_cell.angle_alpha   90.00
_cell.angle_beta   90.00
_cell.angle_gamma   90.00
#
_symmetry.space_group_name_H-M   'P 1'
#
loop_
_entity.id
_entity.type
_entity.pdbx_description
1 polymer ?
#
loop_
_entity_poly.entity_id
_entity_poly.type
_entity_poly.pdbx_seq_one_letter_code
_entity_poly.pdbx_strand_id
1 'polypeptide(L)'
;MLPFQRFASPLIILVSVACLAACEDPIVPPGGASAPQDPAAAQFVTSDIENFWRAYDAGASAAAFQTGYLDAGSAGLKGFARAKGLTAANLAATVQRYPRYYANIRPNTLRLSGDEALLDRIRENYRRIKALYP
;
A
#
# COMPACT_ATOMS: atom_id res chain seq x y z
N MET A 1 7.63 -17.77 -43.72
CA MET A 1 7.58 -18.97 -42.86
C MET A 1 8.98 -19.16 -42.27
N LEU A 2 9.19 -18.67 -41.05
CA LEU A 2 10.29 -18.89 -40.08
C LEU A 2 9.98 -17.96 -38.87
N PRO A 3 10.43 -18.30 -37.66
CA PRO A 3 9.53 -18.51 -36.53
C PRO A 3 9.42 -17.33 -35.54
N PHE A 4 8.26 -17.28 -34.90
CA PHE A 4 7.98 -16.55 -33.67
C PHE A 4 9.09 -16.75 -32.63
N GLN A 5 9.91 -15.72 -32.43
CA GLN A 5 10.77 -15.60 -31.25
C GLN A 5 9.86 -15.26 -30.06
N ARG A 6 9.87 -16.15 -29.08
CA ARG A 6 8.96 -16.19 -27.93
C ARG A 6 9.27 -15.05 -26.96
N PHE A 7 8.25 -14.24 -26.68
CA PHE A 7 8.20 -13.39 -25.50
C PHE A 7 8.29 -14.28 -24.25
N ALA A 8 9.29 -14.02 -23.41
CA ALA A 8 9.42 -14.62 -22.09
C ALA A 8 8.21 -14.25 -21.23
N SER A 9 7.37 -15.24 -20.95
CA SER A 9 6.37 -15.21 -19.89
C SER A 9 7.03 -15.67 -18.59
N PRO A 10 6.96 -14.92 -17.48
CA PRO A 10 7.17 -15.46 -16.16
C PRO A 10 5.80 -15.67 -15.49
N LEU A 11 5.05 -16.65 -15.99
CA LEU A 11 4.05 -17.35 -15.20
C LEU A 11 4.68 -18.70 -14.84
N ILE A 12 4.49 -19.14 -13.59
CA ILE A 12 4.97 -20.39 -13.00
C ILE A 12 6.39 -20.27 -12.40
N ILE A 13 6.47 -19.67 -11.21
CA ILE A 13 7.45 -20.14 -10.22
C ILE A 13 6.68 -21.12 -9.32
N LEU A 14 7.12 -22.36 -9.41
CA LEU A 14 6.66 -23.50 -8.62
C LEU A 14 6.56 -23.16 -7.13
N VAL A 15 5.49 -23.67 -6.53
CA VAL A 15 5.40 -24.01 -5.12
C VAL A 15 6.53 -24.99 -4.79
N SER A 16 7.58 -24.50 -4.15
CA SER A 16 8.55 -25.31 -3.44
C SER A 16 8.22 -25.22 -1.95
N VAL A 17 7.40 -26.16 -1.47
CA VAL A 17 7.34 -26.47 -0.04
C VAL A 17 8.64 -27.18 0.31
N ALA A 18 9.62 -26.41 0.79
CA ALA A 18 10.76 -26.94 1.51
C ALA A 18 10.50 -26.66 3.00
N CYS A 19 9.95 -27.67 3.68
CA CYS A 19 9.89 -27.70 5.13
C CYS A 19 11.31 -27.96 5.65
N LEU A 20 12.08 -26.89 5.85
CA LEU A 20 13.27 -26.91 6.68
C LEU A 20 12.93 -26.12 7.93
N ALA A 21 12.82 -26.87 9.03
CA ALA A 21 12.78 -26.34 10.38
C ALA A 21 14.07 -25.57 10.64
N ALA A 22 14.06 -24.28 10.37
CA ALA A 22 14.83 -23.30 11.10
C ALA A 22 13.83 -22.47 11.89
N CYS A 23 14.10 -22.20 13.16
CA CYS A 23 13.38 -21.18 13.90
C CYS A 23 13.56 -19.87 13.12
N GLU A 24 12.59 -19.52 12.28
CA GLU A 24 12.55 -18.21 11.67
C GLU A 24 12.25 -17.25 12.80
N ASP A 25 13.29 -16.51 13.19
CA ASP A 25 13.13 -15.31 13.99
C ASP A 25 11.95 -14.53 13.42
N PRO A 26 10.99 -14.07 14.26
CA PRO A 26 9.91 -13.27 13.77
C PRO A 26 10.52 -12.12 12.96
N ILE A 27 10.06 -11.96 11.72
CA ILE A 27 10.41 -10.81 10.88
C ILE A 27 9.90 -9.57 11.62
N VAL A 28 10.74 -9.02 12.50
CA VAL A 28 10.46 -7.78 13.23
C VAL A 28 10.76 -6.67 12.24
N PRO A 29 9.74 -5.95 11.72
CA PRO A 29 9.99 -4.77 10.91
C PRO A 29 10.79 -3.76 11.77
N PRO A 30 11.78 -3.05 11.20
CA PRO A 30 12.50 -2.02 11.93
C PRO A 30 11.54 -0.86 12.24
N GLY A 31 10.96 -0.92 13.45
CA GLY A 31 9.86 -0.08 13.93
C GLY A 31 8.96 -0.89 14.86
N GLY A 32 9.42 -1.15 16.09
CA GLY A 32 8.88 -2.12 17.05
C GLY A 32 7.53 -1.79 17.67
N ALA A 33 6.50 -1.50 16.87
CA ALA A 33 5.12 -1.56 17.32
C ALA A 33 4.53 -2.92 16.90
N SER A 34 4.18 -3.76 17.87
CA SER A 34 3.35 -4.93 17.58
C SER A 34 2.01 -4.45 16.99
N ALA A 35 1.51 -5.16 15.97
CA ALA A 35 0.19 -4.86 15.42
C ALA A 35 -0.86 -4.96 16.55
N PRO A 36 -1.87 -4.08 16.57
CA PRO A 36 -2.91 -4.13 17.59
C PRO A 36 -3.59 -5.52 17.58
N GLN A 37 -3.52 -6.24 18.69
CA GLN A 37 -4.20 -7.53 18.86
C GLN A 37 -5.70 -7.37 19.15
N ASP A 38 -6.12 -6.14 19.43
CA ASP A 38 -7.52 -5.77 19.51
C ASP A 38 -7.95 -4.96 18.27
N PRO A 39 -8.89 -5.49 17.46
CA PRO A 39 -9.56 -4.74 16.41
C PRO A 39 -10.03 -3.34 16.82
N ALA A 40 -10.48 -3.16 18.07
CA ALA A 40 -10.94 -1.86 18.55
C ALA A 40 -9.79 -0.84 18.73
N ALA A 41 -8.56 -1.32 18.91
CA ALA A 41 -7.36 -0.50 19.01
C ALA A 41 -6.72 -0.20 17.63
N ALA A 42 -7.24 -0.78 16.54
CA ALA A 42 -6.75 -0.50 15.20
C ALA A 42 -7.09 0.94 14.76
N GLN A 43 -6.07 1.66 14.29
CA GLN A 43 -6.22 3.00 13.73
C GLN A 43 -6.27 2.93 12.21
N PHE A 44 -7.28 3.57 11.62
CA PHE A 44 -7.41 3.74 10.17
C PHE A 44 -7.04 5.17 9.81
N VAL A 45 -5.95 5.34 9.06
CA VAL A 45 -5.48 6.66 8.62
C VAL A 45 -5.73 6.79 7.13
N THR A 46 -6.71 7.60 6.75
CA THR A 46 -7.08 7.85 5.34
C THR A 46 -6.56 9.18 4.80
N SER A 47 -5.98 10.04 5.64
CA SER A 47 -5.46 11.36 5.24
C SER A 47 -4.39 11.28 4.16
N ASP A 48 -3.67 10.16 4.07
CA ASP A 48 -2.69 9.91 3.01
C ASP A 48 -3.31 9.93 1.60
N ILE A 49 -4.61 9.60 1.47
CA ILE A 49 -5.34 9.68 0.19
C ILE A 49 -5.41 11.14 -0.28
N GLU A 50 -5.77 12.06 0.61
CA GLU A 50 -5.86 13.49 0.26
C GLU A 50 -4.49 14.09 0.00
N ASN A 51 -3.50 13.73 0.82
CA ASN A 51 -2.11 14.15 0.62
C ASN A 51 -1.60 13.73 -0.75
N PHE A 52 -1.89 12.50 -1.19
CA PHE A 52 -1.53 12.01 -2.52
C PHE A 52 -2.17 12.88 -3.62
N TRP A 53 -3.49 13.09 -3.57
CA TRP A 53 -4.18 13.84 -4.62
C TRP A 53 -3.83 15.33 -4.62
N ARG A 54 -3.52 15.92 -3.46
CA ARG A 54 -2.99 17.29 -3.37
C ARG A 54 -1.63 17.41 -4.07
N ALA A 55 -0.73 16.46 -3.86
CA ALA A 55 0.56 16.41 -4.55
C ALA A 55 0.40 16.14 -6.06
N TYR A 56 -0.57 15.30 -6.44
CA TYR A 56 -0.93 15.06 -7.84
C TYR A 56 -1.38 16.36 -8.52
N ASP A 57 -2.30 17.11 -7.90
CA ASP A 57 -2.84 18.36 -8.45
C ASP A 57 -1.81 19.49 -8.46
N ALA A 58 -0.84 19.46 -7.54
CA ALA A 58 0.32 20.36 -7.53
C ALA A 58 1.37 20.04 -8.64
N GLY A 59 0.98 19.25 -9.66
CA GLY A 59 1.78 18.96 -10.84
C GLY A 59 2.45 17.59 -10.85
N ALA A 60 2.13 16.71 -9.89
CA ALA A 60 2.61 15.33 -9.84
C ALA A 60 4.14 15.19 -10.03
N SER A 61 4.88 16.15 -9.50
CA SER A 61 6.35 16.19 -9.57
C SER A 61 6.96 15.43 -8.38
N ALA A 62 8.23 15.06 -8.51
CA ALA A 62 8.96 14.46 -7.39
C ALA A 62 8.99 15.39 -6.16
N ALA A 63 9.16 16.70 -6.37
CA ALA A 63 9.12 17.67 -5.27
C ALA A 63 7.74 17.73 -4.60
N ALA A 64 6.66 17.74 -5.39
CA ALA A 64 5.29 17.77 -4.86
C ALA A 64 4.96 16.50 -4.07
N PHE A 65 5.33 15.32 -4.57
CA PHE A 65 5.12 14.07 -3.86
C PHE A 65 6.02 13.93 -2.63
N GLN A 66 7.25 14.46 -2.65
CA GLN A 66 8.12 14.42 -1.50
C GLN A 66 7.49 15.21 -0.34
N THR A 67 7.22 16.49 -0.55
CA THR A 67 6.76 17.38 0.52
C THR A 67 5.30 17.14 0.88
N GLY A 68 4.43 17.01 -0.13
CA GLY A 68 2.99 16.96 0.06
C GLY A 68 2.44 15.58 0.42
N TYR A 69 3.20 14.50 0.20
CA TYR A 69 2.72 13.12 0.40
C TYR A 69 3.65 12.28 1.26
N LEU A 70 4.95 12.15 0.94
CA LEU A 70 5.84 11.28 1.69
C LEU A 70 6.27 11.89 3.04
N ASP A 71 6.62 13.18 3.06
CA ASP A 71 7.03 13.88 4.27
C ASP A 71 5.84 14.18 5.19
N ALA A 72 4.72 14.63 4.61
CA ALA A 72 3.45 14.84 5.32
C ALA A 72 2.69 13.54 5.65
N GLY A 73 3.16 12.41 5.14
CA GLY A 73 2.51 11.11 5.24
C GLY A 73 2.45 10.54 6.66
N SER A 74 1.50 9.63 6.85
CA SER A 74 1.36 8.87 8.09
C SER A 74 2.61 8.03 8.40
N ALA A 75 2.73 7.60 9.67
CA ALA A 75 3.77 6.66 10.06
C ALA A 75 3.71 5.36 9.25
N GLY A 76 2.49 4.89 8.94
CA GLY A 76 2.27 3.70 8.11
C GLY A 76 2.79 3.88 6.69
N LEU A 77 2.50 5.01 6.03
CA LEU A 77 3.01 5.32 4.71
C LEU A 77 4.54 5.44 4.69
N LYS A 78 5.14 6.10 5.70
CA LYS A 78 6.60 6.23 5.82
C LYS A 78 7.28 4.86 6.01
N GLY A 79 6.68 4.00 6.83
CA GLY A 79 7.14 2.62 7.00
C GLY A 79 7.05 1.81 5.71
N PHE A 80 5.90 1.89 5.02
CA PHE A 80 5.69 1.25 3.72
C PHE A 80 6.69 1.74 2.67
N ALA A 81 6.90 3.05 2.57
CA ALA A 81 7.81 3.64 1.59
C ALA A 81 9.25 3.14 1.78
N ARG A 82 9.70 3.06 3.04
CA ARG A 82 11.01 2.48 3.37
C ARG A 82 11.09 1.00 3.00
N ALA A 83 10.09 0.21 3.38
CA ALA A 83 10.06 -1.23 3.13
C ALA A 83 10.00 -1.59 1.63
N LYS A 84 9.40 -0.72 0.81
CA LYS A 84 9.24 -0.94 -0.63
C LYS A 84 10.23 -0.16 -1.50
N GLY A 85 11.10 0.66 -0.92
CA GLY A 85 11.97 1.55 -1.68
C GLY A 85 11.18 2.55 -2.55
N LEU A 86 10.01 2.99 -2.07
CA LEU A 86 9.20 4.01 -2.74
C LEU A 86 9.91 5.36 -2.60
N THR A 87 10.11 6.06 -3.72
CA THR A 87 10.71 7.39 -3.73
C THR A 87 9.79 8.36 -4.44
N ALA A 88 9.88 9.65 -4.14
CA ALA A 88 9.05 10.62 -4.85
C ALA A 88 9.34 10.65 -6.36
N ALA A 89 10.59 10.36 -6.76
CA ALA A 89 10.99 10.27 -8.15
C ALA A 89 10.33 9.09 -8.88
N ASN A 90 10.37 7.87 -8.31
CA ASN A 90 9.76 6.71 -8.97
C ASN A 90 8.22 6.80 -8.95
N LEU A 91 7.64 7.41 -7.92
CA LEU A 91 6.20 7.69 -7.86
C LEU A 91 5.78 8.69 -8.93
N ALA A 92 6.47 9.82 -9.05
CA ALA A 92 6.19 10.83 -10.07
C ALA A 92 6.27 10.25 -11.49
N ALA A 93 7.35 9.50 -11.78
CA ALA A 93 7.52 8.83 -13.07
C ALA A 93 6.37 7.84 -13.38
N THR A 94 5.93 7.08 -12.37
CA THR A 94 4.82 6.12 -12.52
C THR A 94 3.50 6.83 -12.79
N VAL A 95 3.20 7.90 -12.04
CA VAL A 95 1.99 8.70 -12.20
C VAL A 95 1.91 9.31 -13.60
N GLN A 96 3.01 9.90 -14.06
CA GLN A 96 3.10 10.52 -15.38
C GLN A 96 3.04 9.49 -16.52
N ARG A 97 3.51 8.26 -16.29
CA ARG A 97 3.45 7.18 -17.27
C ARG A 97 2.04 6.63 -17.47
N TYR A 98 1.18 6.68 -16.45
CA TYR A 98 -0.16 6.06 -16.47
C TYR A 98 -1.29 7.04 -16.14
N PRO A 99 -1.42 8.18 -16.82
CA PRO A 99 -2.36 9.25 -16.43
C PRO A 99 -3.82 8.79 -16.46
N ARG A 100 -4.21 7.95 -17.42
CA ARG A 100 -5.58 7.41 -17.49
C ARG A 100 -5.93 6.50 -16.31
N TYR A 101 -4.98 5.72 -15.83
CA TYR A 101 -5.18 4.85 -14.66
C TYR A 101 -5.48 5.70 -13.42
N TYR A 102 -4.64 6.71 -13.16
CA TYR A 102 -4.83 7.60 -12.01
C TYR A 102 -6.13 8.40 -12.10
N ALA A 103 -6.48 8.91 -13.30
CA ALA A 103 -7.77 9.57 -13.51
C ALA A 103 -8.97 8.66 -13.16
N ASN A 104 -8.90 7.37 -13.54
CA ASN A 104 -9.99 6.43 -13.30
C ASN A 104 -10.16 6.03 -11.82
N ILE A 105 -9.07 5.91 -11.06
CA ILE A 105 -9.15 5.52 -9.64
C ILE A 105 -9.48 6.69 -8.71
N ARG A 106 -9.21 7.93 -9.15
CA ARG A 106 -9.39 9.14 -8.34
C ARG A 106 -10.75 9.27 -7.66
N PRO A 107 -11.89 9.21 -8.37
CA PRO A 107 -13.20 9.41 -7.72
C PRO A 107 -13.47 8.35 -6.65
N ASN A 108 -13.09 7.10 -6.90
CA ASN A 108 -13.32 6.00 -5.97
C ASN A 108 -12.43 6.10 -4.73
N THR A 109 -11.16 6.47 -4.90
CA THR A 109 -10.22 6.61 -3.78
C THR A 109 -10.54 7.83 -2.92
N LEU A 110 -10.88 8.97 -3.50
CA LEU A 110 -11.27 10.17 -2.72
C LEU A 110 -12.53 9.93 -1.89
N ARG A 111 -13.48 9.14 -2.39
CA ARG A 111 -14.68 8.78 -1.62
C ARG A 111 -14.38 8.02 -0.34
N LEU A 112 -13.23 7.33 -0.25
CA LEU A 112 -12.82 6.62 0.96
C LEU A 112 -12.23 7.55 2.03
N SER A 113 -11.81 8.77 1.66
CA SER A 113 -11.29 9.72 2.63
C SER A 113 -12.43 10.21 3.53
N GLY A 114 -12.36 9.90 4.81
CA GLY A 114 -13.35 10.34 5.80
C GLY A 114 -14.70 9.61 5.75
N ASP A 115 -14.78 8.46 5.07
CA ASP A 115 -15.99 7.61 5.12
C ASP A 115 -16.04 6.83 6.45
N GLU A 116 -16.50 7.49 7.51
CA GLU A 116 -16.62 6.90 8.85
C GLU A 116 -17.50 5.65 8.87
N ALA A 117 -18.57 5.63 8.07
CA ALA A 117 -19.47 4.48 7.99
C ALA A 117 -18.76 3.25 7.40
N LEU A 118 -17.87 3.46 6.41
CA LEU A 118 -17.02 2.39 5.91
C LEU A 118 -16.02 1.92 6.97
N LEU A 119 -15.37 2.84 7.70
CA LEU A 119 -14.40 2.47 8.74
C LEU A 119 -15.05 1.65 9.85
N ASP A 120 -16.27 1.99 10.25
CA ASP A 120 -17.04 1.21 11.23
C ASP A 120 -17.39 -0.18 10.73
N ARG A 121 -17.76 -0.31 9.45
CA ARG A 121 -17.97 -1.62 8.82
C ARG A 121 -16.68 -2.45 8.80
N ILE A 122 -15.52 -1.83 8.56
CA ILE A 122 -14.23 -2.52 8.60
C ILE A 122 -13.93 -3.00 10.03
N ARG A 123 -14.11 -2.15 11.05
CA ARG A 123 -13.94 -2.55 12.46
C ARG A 123 -14.83 -3.73 12.83
N GLU A 124 -16.08 -3.69 12.42
CA GLU A 124 -17.02 -4.77 12.67
C GLU A 124 -16.56 -6.09 12.03
N ASN A 125 -16.08 -6.04 10.79
CA ASN A 125 -15.49 -7.21 10.15
C ASN A 125 -14.25 -7.72 10.90
N TYR A 126 -13.38 -6.83 11.41
CA TYR A 126 -12.21 -7.25 12.19
C TYR A 126 -12.62 -7.95 13.51
N ARG A 127 -13.68 -7.50 14.18
CA ARG A 127 -14.22 -8.19 15.36
C ARG A 127 -14.69 -9.61 15.03
N ARG A 128 -15.37 -9.78 13.88
CA ARG A 128 -15.81 -11.10 13.42
C ARG A 128 -14.64 -12.02 13.11
N ILE A 129 -13.59 -11.52 12.47
CA ILE A 129 -12.37 -12.30 12.21
C ILE A 129 -11.72 -12.74 13.53
N LYS A 130 -11.59 -11.84 14.51
CA LYS A 130 -11.06 -12.19 15.84
C LYS A 130 -11.90 -13.27 16.54
N ALA A 131 -13.22 -13.24 16.40
CA ALA A 131 -14.08 -14.28 16.96
C ALA A 131 -13.89 -15.66 16.30
N LEU A 132 -13.46 -15.71 15.03
CA LEU A 132 -13.18 -16.95 14.31
C LEU A 132 -11.78 -17.52 14.60
N TYR A 133 -10.83 -16.68 15.02
CA TYR A 133 -9.43 -17.04 15.27
C TYR A 133 -8.95 -16.42 16.61
N PRO A 134 -9.27 -17.04 17.76
CA PRO A 134 -8.91 -16.51 19.08
C PRO A 134 -7.41 -16.58 19.38
#